data_AF-S7Z8P2-F1
#
_entry.id   AF-S7Z8P2-F1
#
_cell.length_a   1.000
_cell.length_b   1.000
_cell.length_c   1.000
_cell.angle_alpha   90.00
_cell.angle_beta   90.00
_cell.angle_gamma   90.00
#
_symmetry.space_group_name_H-M   'P 1'
#
loop_
_entity.id
_entity.type
_entity.pdbx_description
1 polymer ?
#
loop_
_entity_poly.entity_id
_entity_poly.type
_entity_poly.pdbx_seq_one_letter_code
_entity_poly.pdbx_strand_id
1 'polypeptide(L)'
;MRLRVRGPTGQSTLTLDDAATIQDLRGQITEKTGIASFDVKYGYPDLKPLHLHTFQPDQKLSESGVNFNGEQLIIAPRESSSPAQAAESIVTRPSASSASQTQSSPAKSNPSRSQKAENSADDPPEIPSPEHGGTFVLRVMPDDNSCLFRAVGAAVMGDMDTMVELRSIVAGSIQSNPTEYTAAILGKNPDEYCQWIQNEDSWGGAIELKILSEYFNIEICSIDVQTLNTFQFNEGAPTRCIVVYSGIHYDVLALCPSGPPHTRADLFAPNDTKIFDAADPVVLEKAKEMCLVLQSKHYYTDTAGFQVRCNTCGGTFTGEKGAAKHAAETGHYDFGEAA
;
A
#
# COMPACT_ATOMS: atom_id res chain seq x y z
N MET A 1 18.56 17.60 15.23
CA MET A 1 18.42 16.16 14.87
C MET A 1 16.97 15.66 14.83
N ARG A 2 16.63 14.75 13.90
CA ARG A 2 15.28 14.15 13.78
C ARG A 2 15.36 12.63 13.91
N LEU A 3 14.60 12.03 14.82
CA LEU A 3 14.61 10.58 15.05
C LEU A 3 13.19 10.04 15.19
N ARG A 4 12.98 8.79 14.82
CA ARG A 4 11.66 8.15 14.90
C ARG A 4 11.60 7.25 16.11
N VAL A 5 10.57 7.40 16.94
CA VAL A 5 10.31 6.58 18.13
C VAL A 5 9.09 5.70 17.85
N ARG A 6 9.26 4.38 17.92
CA ARG A 6 8.16 3.41 17.79
C ARG A 6 7.86 2.84 19.17
N GLY A 7 6.73 3.24 19.75
CA GLY A 7 6.20 2.67 20.98
C GLY A 7 5.06 1.68 20.72
N PRO A 8 4.50 1.07 21.77
CA PRO A 8 3.36 0.14 21.68
C PRO A 8 2.08 0.79 21.12
N THR A 9 1.93 2.09 21.31
CA THR A 9 0.76 2.89 20.90
C THR A 9 0.90 3.51 19.51
N GLY A 10 2.04 3.30 18.83
CA GLY A 10 2.29 3.82 17.49
C GLY A 10 3.69 4.41 17.32
N GLN A 11 3.90 5.11 16.20
CA GLN A 11 5.17 5.76 15.89
C GLN A 11 5.04 7.28 15.97
N SER A 12 6.01 7.91 16.63
CA SER A 12 6.13 9.36 16.75
C SER A 12 7.48 9.81 16.21
N THR A 13 7.52 10.96 15.54
CA THR A 13 8.78 11.59 15.17
C THR A 13 9.17 12.60 16.25
N LEU A 14 10.38 12.45 16.80
CA LEU A 14 10.97 13.45 17.69
C LEU A 14 11.89 14.35 16.88
N THR A 15 11.77 15.66 17.10
CA THR A 15 12.69 16.66 16.57
C THR A 15 13.37 17.29 17.78
N LEU A 16 14.66 17.03 17.92
CA LEU A 16 15.49 17.50 19.01
C LEU A 16 16.52 18.48 18.46
N ASP A 17 16.84 19.50 19.23
CA ASP A 17 17.92 20.44 18.90
C ASP A 17 19.29 19.73 18.96
N ASP A 18 20.30 20.24 18.27
CA ASP A 18 21.64 19.67 18.23
C ASP A 18 22.38 19.82 19.57
N ALA A 19 21.88 20.68 20.47
CA ALA A 19 22.32 20.79 21.86
C ALA A 19 21.59 19.85 22.84
N ALA A 20 20.66 19.01 22.37
CA ALA A 20 19.82 18.19 23.25
C ALA A 20 20.60 17.10 24.00
N THR A 21 20.15 16.86 25.24
CA THR A 21 20.75 15.90 26.17
C THR A 21 20.02 14.55 26.17
N ILE A 22 20.63 13.53 26.80
CA ILE A 22 19.99 12.22 27.03
C ILE A 22 18.72 12.38 27.88
N GLN A 23 18.69 13.33 28.82
CA GLN A 23 17.49 13.64 29.62
C GLN A 23 16.35 14.19 28.76
N ASP A 24 16.65 15.08 27.81
CA ASP A 24 15.65 15.64 26.89
C ASP A 24 15.04 14.55 25.99
N LEU A 25 15.88 13.63 25.51
CA LEU A 25 15.43 12.47 24.74
C LEU A 25 14.49 11.58 25.56
N ARG A 26 14.84 11.27 26.81
CA ARG A 26 13.99 10.46 27.70
C ARG A 26 12.66 11.17 27.98
N GLY A 27 12.68 12.47 28.24
CA GLY A 27 11.49 13.28 28.44
C GLY A 27 10.55 13.24 27.24
N GLN A 28 11.07 13.47 26.03
CA GLN A 28 10.27 13.42 24.81
C GLN A 28 9.74 12.02 24.49
N ILE A 29 10.50 10.95 24.78
CA ILE A 29 10.00 9.58 24.64
C ILE A 29 8.84 9.34 25.61
N THR A 30 8.97 9.70 26.90
CA THR A 30 7.89 9.53 27.88
C THR A 30 6.66 10.36 27.53
N GLU A 31 6.84 11.61 27.09
CA GLU A 31 5.72 12.48 26.69
C GLU A 31 4.96 11.93 25.48
N LYS A 32 5.66 11.41 24.46
CA LYS A 32 5.02 10.92 23.23
C LYS A 32 4.54 9.48 23.32
N THR A 33 5.17 8.63 24.12
CA THR A 33 4.78 7.22 24.26
C THR A 33 3.90 6.96 25.48
N GLY A 34 3.88 7.87 26.45
CA GLY A 34 3.19 7.69 27.74
C GLY A 34 3.89 6.71 28.70
N ILE A 35 5.11 6.24 28.38
CA ILE A 35 5.80 5.20 29.14
C ILE A 35 6.93 5.82 29.98
N ALA A 36 6.88 5.61 31.30
CA ALA A 36 7.88 6.12 32.24
C ALA A 36 9.11 5.20 32.41
N SER A 37 8.95 3.89 32.18
CA SER A 37 10.00 2.87 32.28
C SER A 37 10.03 2.02 31.01
N PHE A 38 11.13 2.10 30.25
CA PHE A 38 11.22 1.49 28.94
C PHE A 38 12.65 1.05 28.59
N ASP A 39 12.75 0.02 27.76
CA ASP A 39 13.96 -0.40 27.09
C ASP A 39 13.96 0.10 25.64
N VAL A 40 15.13 0.52 25.14
CA VAL A 40 15.28 1.08 23.80
C VAL A 40 16.11 0.14 22.94
N LYS A 41 15.69 -0.08 21.69
CA LYS A 41 16.47 -0.80 20.66
C LYS A 41 16.65 0.09 19.43
N TYR A 42 17.79 -0.06 18.74
CA TYR A 42 18.15 0.76 17.58
C TYR A 42 18.98 -0.06 16.57
N GLY A 43 19.06 0.42 15.32
CA GLY A 43 19.76 -0.24 14.22
C GLY A 43 18.86 -1.23 13.46
N TYR A 44 18.65 -0.99 12.16
CA TYR A 44 17.95 -1.91 11.26
C TYR A 44 18.94 -2.31 10.15
N PRO A 45 19.03 -3.59 9.73
CA PRO A 45 18.17 -4.72 10.10
C PRO A 45 18.54 -5.42 11.43
N ASP A 46 19.76 -5.22 11.95
CA ASP A 46 20.22 -5.85 13.20
C ASP A 46 19.95 -4.99 14.44
N LEU A 47 18.82 -5.24 15.10
CA LEU A 47 18.39 -4.50 16.30
C LEU A 47 19.33 -4.73 17.50
N LYS A 48 20.01 -3.66 17.93
CA LYS A 48 20.87 -3.65 19.12
C LYS A 48 20.18 -2.97 20.30
N PRO A 49 20.36 -3.46 21.54
CA PRO A 49 19.83 -2.78 22.72
C PRO A 49 20.61 -1.48 22.99
N LEU A 50 19.90 -0.38 23.16
CA LEU A 50 20.44 0.90 23.61
C LEU A 50 20.09 1.10 25.08
N HIS A 51 21.08 0.94 25.95
CA HIS A 51 20.92 1.15 27.38
C HIS A 51 21.03 2.63 27.74
N LEU A 52 19.95 3.38 27.50
CA LEU A 52 19.88 4.82 27.83
C LEU A 52 20.14 5.14 29.32
N HIS A 53 20.04 4.16 30.22
CA HIS A 53 20.33 4.30 31.64
C HIS A 53 21.82 4.27 31.98
N THR A 54 22.69 3.86 31.05
CA THR A 54 24.14 3.80 31.25
C THR A 54 24.82 5.14 30.95
N PHE A 55 24.13 6.06 30.27
CA PHE A 55 24.63 7.40 29.93
C PHE A 55 24.32 8.41 31.04
N GLN A 56 25.16 9.44 31.17
CA GLN A 56 24.90 10.54 32.10
C GLN A 56 23.71 11.40 31.60
N PRO A 57 22.79 11.84 32.48
CA PRO A 57 21.61 12.61 32.07
C PRO A 57 21.93 13.89 31.28
N ASP A 58 23.01 14.58 31.67
CA ASP A 58 23.47 15.84 31.07
C ASP A 58 24.38 15.64 29.85
N GLN A 59 24.67 14.40 29.46
CA GLN A 59 25.51 14.11 28.29
C GLN A 59 24.76 14.49 27.01
N LYS A 60 25.46 15.19 26.10
CA LYS A 60 24.91 15.54 24.80
C LYS A 60 24.71 14.30 23.93
N LEU A 61 23.64 14.28 23.16
CA LEU A 61 23.33 13.18 22.24
C LEU A 61 24.44 12.96 21.19
N SER A 62 25.11 14.03 20.76
CA SER A 62 26.26 13.98 19.84
C SER A 62 27.51 13.29 20.43
N GLU A 63 27.63 13.23 21.76
CA GLU A 63 28.79 12.67 22.48
C GLU A 63 28.53 11.22 22.95
N SER A 64 27.36 10.66 22.64
CA SER A 64 26.95 9.31 23.03
C SER A 64 27.54 8.20 22.14
N GLY A 65 28.17 8.56 21.02
CA GLY A 65 28.72 7.62 20.04
C GLY A 65 27.68 6.93 19.14
N VAL A 66 26.40 7.33 19.23
CA VAL A 66 25.29 6.79 18.43
C VAL A 66 24.73 7.88 17.51
N ASN A 67 24.56 7.58 16.23
CA ASN A 67 24.01 8.53 15.27
C ASN A 67 22.48 8.48 15.26
N PHE A 68 21.84 9.31 16.09
CA PHE A 68 20.38 9.33 16.17
C PHE A 68 19.67 9.98 14.98
N ASN A 69 20.38 10.62 14.05
CA ASN A 69 19.74 11.40 13.00
C ASN A 69 19.23 10.49 11.87
N GLY A 70 17.90 10.43 11.70
CA GLY A 70 17.23 9.55 10.73
C GLY A 70 17.01 8.12 11.23
N GLU A 71 17.51 7.76 12.41
CA GLU A 71 17.36 6.43 12.99
C GLU A 71 15.99 6.22 13.65
N GLN A 72 15.60 4.94 13.75
CA GLN A 72 14.41 4.51 14.46
C GLN A 72 14.77 3.84 15.79
N LEU A 73 14.27 4.41 16.88
CA LEU A 73 14.29 3.85 18.22
C LEU A 73 13.01 3.08 18.48
N ILE A 74 13.12 1.81 18.87
CA ILE A 74 11.99 0.97 19.29
C ILE A 74 11.93 0.97 20.82
N ILE A 75 10.78 1.36 21.38
CA ILE A 75 10.52 1.50 22.81
C ILE A 75 9.66 0.34 23.27
N ALA A 76 10.20 -0.49 24.16
CA ALA A 76 9.47 -1.55 24.83
C ALA A 76 9.22 -1.17 26.30
N PRO A 77 7.98 -1.22 26.81
CA PRO A 77 7.72 -0.96 28.22
C PRO A 77 8.42 -2.02 29.07
N ARG A 78 9.10 -1.57 30.13
CA ARG A 78 9.77 -2.46 31.08
C ARG A 78 8.84 -2.67 32.25
N GLU A 79 8.14 -3.80 32.26
CA GLU A 79 7.39 -4.23 33.43
C GLU A 79 8.37 -4.44 34.60
N SER A 80 8.08 -3.83 35.74
CA SER A 80 8.85 -3.99 36.96
C SER A 80 8.62 -5.40 37.53
N SER A 81 9.29 -6.41 36.98
CA SER A 81 9.45 -7.69 37.64
C SER A 81 10.60 -7.56 38.64
N SER A 82 10.30 -7.38 39.92
CA SER A 82 11.22 -7.74 41.00
C SER A 82 10.75 -9.03 41.69
N PRO A 83 11.66 -9.89 42.16
CA PRO A 83 11.38 -11.29 42.46
C PRO A 83 10.76 -11.49 43.85
N ALA A 84 10.08 -12.62 44.01
CA ALA A 84 9.30 -13.06 45.15
C ALA A 84 9.99 -12.96 46.54
N GLN A 85 9.21 -12.63 47.57
CA GLN A 85 9.05 -13.46 48.78
C GLN A 85 7.92 -12.96 49.70
N ALA A 86 7.36 -13.91 50.44
CA ALA A 86 6.12 -13.90 51.20
C ALA A 86 6.09 -13.01 52.46
N ALA A 87 4.91 -12.56 52.86
CA ALA A 87 4.30 -12.84 54.17
C ALA A 87 2.98 -12.06 54.40
N GLU A 88 2.09 -12.77 55.08
CA GLU A 88 0.81 -12.49 55.73
C GLU A 88 0.43 -11.06 56.19
N SER A 89 -0.90 -10.90 56.40
CA SER A 89 -1.63 -10.06 57.38
C SER A 89 -2.47 -8.91 56.75
N ILE A 90 -3.81 -8.99 56.66
CA ILE A 90 -4.87 -8.86 57.70
C ILE A 90 -5.42 -7.40 57.81
N VAL A 91 -6.73 -7.23 57.53
CA VAL A 91 -7.70 -6.11 57.75
C VAL A 91 -7.36 -4.70 57.18
N THR A 92 -8.28 -3.82 56.75
CA THR A 92 -9.67 -3.53 57.14
C THR A 92 -10.31 -2.62 56.07
N ARG A 93 -11.59 -2.83 55.75
CA ARG A 93 -12.49 -1.77 55.24
C ARG A 93 -12.80 -0.80 56.40
N PRO A 94 -13.13 0.47 56.11
CA PRO A 94 -14.55 0.80 56.12
C PRO A 94 -15.00 1.83 55.06
N SER A 95 -16.29 1.72 54.74
CA SER A 95 -17.12 2.70 54.05
C SER A 95 -17.30 3.98 54.87
N ALA A 96 -17.49 5.13 54.21
CA ALA A 96 -18.70 6.00 54.37
C ALA A 96 -18.56 7.34 53.61
N SER A 97 -19.59 7.62 52.83
CA SER A 97 -20.24 8.88 52.46
C SER A 97 -19.57 10.23 52.76
N SER A 98 -19.63 11.15 51.79
CA SER A 98 -20.41 12.40 51.89
C SER A 98 -20.46 13.14 50.54
N ALA A 99 -21.67 13.53 50.16
CA ALA A 99 -21.99 14.33 48.99
C ALA A 99 -21.60 15.80 49.17
N SER A 100 -21.35 16.51 48.07
CA SER A 100 -21.71 17.93 47.91
C SER A 100 -21.80 18.30 46.43
N GLN A 101 -22.99 18.78 46.04
CA GLN A 101 -23.35 19.38 44.77
C GLN A 101 -23.15 20.90 44.83
N THR A 102 -22.76 21.53 43.72
CA THR A 102 -23.07 22.92 43.30
C THR A 102 -22.68 23.06 41.81
N GLN A 103 -23.59 22.90 40.85
CA GLN A 103 -24.35 23.95 40.11
C GLN A 103 -23.48 25.07 39.47
N SER A 104 -23.27 25.03 38.14
CA SER A 104 -23.91 25.89 37.09
C SER A 104 -23.11 27.19 36.80
N SER A 105 -22.83 27.73 35.61
CA SER A 105 -23.46 27.70 34.26
C SER A 105 -22.43 28.18 33.16
N PRO A 106 -22.77 28.64 31.93
CA PRO A 106 -22.36 27.96 30.68
C PRO A 106 -21.58 28.84 29.66
N ALA A 107 -20.87 28.23 28.70
CA ALA A 107 -20.38 28.95 27.52
C ALA A 107 -20.33 28.07 26.25
N LYS A 108 -21.43 28.18 25.47
CA LYS A 108 -21.54 28.11 24.00
C LYS A 108 -20.67 27.07 23.26
N SER A 109 -21.19 25.86 23.13
CA SER A 109 -20.79 24.91 22.08
C SER A 109 -21.58 25.17 20.79
N ASN A 110 -20.85 25.40 19.70
CA ASN A 110 -21.37 25.34 18.34
C ASN A 110 -21.75 23.87 18.03
N PRO A 111 -22.94 23.56 17.47
CA PRO A 111 -23.21 22.21 17.03
C PRO A 111 -22.51 21.98 15.68
N SER A 112 -21.43 21.20 15.70
CA SER A 112 -20.87 20.57 14.51
C SER A 112 -21.97 19.74 13.84
N ARG A 113 -22.49 20.26 12.74
CA ARG A 113 -23.39 19.56 11.83
C ARG A 113 -22.60 18.38 11.26
N SER A 114 -22.92 17.17 11.73
CA SER A 114 -22.46 15.92 11.16
C SER A 114 -22.82 15.87 9.67
N GLN A 115 -21.90 16.29 8.80
CA GLN A 115 -22.00 16.03 7.38
C GLN A 115 -21.60 14.58 7.16
N LYS A 116 -22.64 13.73 7.12
CA LYS A 116 -22.66 12.49 6.36
C LYS A 116 -22.07 12.82 4.98
N ALA A 117 -20.83 12.40 4.72
CA ALA A 117 -20.24 12.50 3.40
C ALA A 117 -21.00 11.50 2.52
N GLU A 118 -21.81 12.03 1.61
CA GLU A 118 -22.42 11.26 0.54
C GLU A 118 -21.31 10.93 -0.46
N ASN A 119 -21.17 9.66 -0.82
CA ASN A 119 -20.20 9.20 -1.81
C ASN A 119 -20.46 9.93 -3.14
N SER A 120 -19.47 10.67 -3.62
CA SER A 120 -19.45 11.18 -4.99
C SER A 120 -19.55 10.00 -5.97
N ALA A 121 -20.20 10.18 -7.11
CA ALA A 121 -20.23 9.16 -8.16
C ALA A 121 -18.81 8.74 -8.61
N ASP A 122 -17.86 9.68 -8.54
CA ASP A 122 -16.45 9.54 -8.95
C ASP A 122 -15.53 8.88 -7.92
N ASP A 123 -15.95 8.71 -6.66
CA ASP A 123 -15.06 8.07 -5.68
C ASP A 123 -15.02 6.53 -5.94
N PRO A 124 -13.81 5.93 -5.95
CA PRO A 124 -13.66 4.49 -6.11
C PRO A 124 -14.44 3.76 -5.00
N PRO A 125 -15.01 2.57 -5.29
CA PRO A 125 -15.82 1.87 -4.32
C PRO A 125 -15.01 1.50 -3.08
N GLU A 126 -15.71 1.44 -1.95
CA GLU A 126 -15.16 0.99 -0.68
C GLU A 126 -15.86 -0.28 -0.25
N ILE A 127 -15.11 -1.37 -0.08
CA ILE A 127 -15.66 -2.68 0.26
C ILE A 127 -15.23 -3.05 1.70
N PRO A 128 -16.16 -3.11 2.66
CA PRO A 128 -15.84 -3.47 4.04
C PRO A 128 -15.31 -4.90 4.17
N SER A 129 -14.29 -5.07 5.02
CA SER A 129 -13.72 -6.36 5.40
C SER A 129 -13.49 -6.42 6.92
N PRO A 130 -14.53 -6.75 7.70
CA PRO A 130 -14.40 -6.97 9.14
C PRO A 130 -13.38 -8.05 9.49
N GLU A 131 -13.22 -9.07 8.64
CA GLU A 131 -12.28 -10.18 8.81
C GLU A 131 -10.82 -9.69 8.84
N HIS A 132 -10.55 -8.60 8.12
CA HIS A 132 -9.23 -7.99 8.01
C HIS A 132 -9.10 -6.70 8.82
N GLY A 133 -10.14 -6.30 9.54
CA GLY A 133 -10.17 -5.05 10.30
C GLY A 133 -10.00 -3.79 9.44
N GLY A 134 -10.49 -3.81 8.21
CA GLY A 134 -10.24 -2.73 7.25
C GLY A 134 -11.24 -2.66 6.10
N THR A 135 -10.98 -1.73 5.20
CA THR A 135 -11.81 -1.45 4.03
C THR A 135 -10.94 -1.63 2.79
N PHE A 136 -11.37 -2.49 1.86
CA PHE A 136 -10.73 -2.59 0.57
C PHE A 136 -11.07 -1.35 -0.27
N VAL A 137 -10.03 -0.79 -0.89
CA VAL A 137 -10.09 0.39 -1.74
C VAL A 137 -9.26 0.15 -2.99
N LEU A 138 -9.65 0.81 -4.08
CA LEU A 138 -8.83 0.87 -5.29
C LEU A 138 -7.84 2.03 -5.18
N ARG A 139 -6.54 1.76 -5.35
CA ARG A 139 -5.53 2.81 -5.50
C ARG A 139 -5.28 3.03 -6.98
N VAL A 140 -5.73 4.19 -7.46
CA VAL A 140 -5.62 4.57 -8.87
C VAL A 140 -4.17 4.92 -9.20
N MET A 141 -3.62 4.30 -10.24
CA MET A 141 -2.27 4.57 -10.70
C MET A 141 -2.23 5.80 -11.63
N PRO A 142 -1.12 6.54 -11.68
CA PRO A 142 -0.90 7.55 -12.71
C PRO A 142 -1.08 6.99 -14.12
N ASP A 143 -1.76 7.74 -14.98
CA ASP A 143 -1.99 7.37 -16.39
C ASP A 143 -0.82 7.84 -17.27
N ASP A 144 0.30 7.12 -17.16
CA ASP A 144 1.59 7.47 -17.80
C ASP A 144 2.22 6.30 -18.56
N ASN A 145 1.40 5.45 -19.19
CA ASN A 145 1.82 4.25 -19.92
C ASN A 145 2.56 3.18 -19.07
N SER A 146 2.76 3.45 -17.78
CA SER A 146 3.48 2.59 -16.85
C SER A 146 2.61 2.09 -15.68
N CYS A 147 1.29 2.26 -15.77
CA CYS A 147 0.33 1.90 -14.72
C CYS A 147 0.47 0.46 -14.21
N LEU A 148 0.74 -0.52 -15.08
CA LEU A 148 1.01 -1.91 -14.67
C LEU A 148 2.23 -2.01 -13.74
N PHE A 149 3.34 -1.39 -14.14
CA PHE A 149 4.57 -1.39 -13.34
C PHE A 149 4.37 -0.63 -12.03
N ARG A 150 3.62 0.47 -12.06
CA ARG A 150 3.25 1.22 -10.86
C ARG A 150 2.37 0.40 -9.91
N ALA A 151 1.36 -0.30 -10.42
CA ALA A 151 0.46 -1.13 -9.62
C ALA A 151 1.23 -2.27 -8.92
N VAL A 152 2.08 -2.98 -9.67
CA VAL A 152 2.92 -4.05 -9.11
C VAL A 152 3.99 -3.51 -8.16
N GLY A 153 4.64 -2.40 -8.53
CA GLY A 153 5.62 -1.72 -7.69
C GLY A 153 5.03 -1.25 -6.37
N ALA A 154 3.86 -0.61 -6.41
CA ALA A 154 3.09 -0.19 -5.23
C ALA A 154 2.75 -1.37 -4.33
N ALA A 155 2.41 -2.54 -4.89
CA ALA A 155 2.11 -3.74 -4.12
C ALA A 155 3.34 -4.32 -3.43
N VAL A 156 4.44 -4.51 -4.16
CA VAL A 156 5.58 -5.31 -3.71
C VAL A 156 6.68 -4.47 -3.05
N MET A 157 6.88 -3.23 -3.52
CA MET A 157 7.96 -2.35 -3.10
C MET A 157 7.46 -1.08 -2.39
N GLY A 158 6.14 -0.94 -2.20
CA GLY A 158 5.53 0.25 -1.61
C GLY A 158 5.53 1.45 -2.57
N ASP A 159 5.38 2.66 -2.05
CA ASP A 159 5.21 3.87 -2.86
C ASP A 159 6.50 4.40 -3.51
N MET A 160 7.48 3.52 -3.79
CA MET A 160 8.70 3.87 -4.51
C MET A 160 8.47 3.87 -6.01
N ASP A 161 8.98 4.89 -6.69
CA ASP A 161 8.96 4.94 -8.15
C ASP A 161 10.00 3.95 -8.71
N THR A 162 9.51 2.81 -9.21
CA THR A 162 10.31 1.61 -9.51
C THR A 162 10.08 1.06 -10.91
N MET A 163 9.43 1.86 -11.77
CA MET A 163 9.05 1.46 -13.12
C MET A 163 10.26 1.06 -13.99
N VAL A 164 11.39 1.78 -13.86
CA VAL A 164 12.60 1.53 -14.64
C VAL A 164 13.24 0.19 -14.24
N GLU A 165 13.30 -0.07 -12.95
CA GLU A 165 13.83 -1.30 -12.37
C GLU A 165 12.96 -2.50 -12.79
N LEU A 166 11.64 -2.36 -12.69
CA LEU A 166 10.70 -3.42 -13.09
C LEU A 166 10.79 -3.75 -14.57
N ARG A 167 10.88 -2.74 -15.45
CA ARG A 167 11.11 -2.94 -16.89
C ARG A 167 12.44 -3.64 -17.16
N SER A 168 13.48 -3.30 -16.40
CA SER A 168 14.80 -3.93 -16.49
C SER A 168 14.78 -5.40 -16.05
N ILE A 169 14.03 -5.72 -14.98
CA ILE A 169 13.79 -7.09 -14.52
C ILE A 169 13.10 -7.90 -15.61
N VAL A 170 12.09 -7.34 -16.27
CA VAL A 170 11.38 -7.99 -17.38
C VAL A 170 12.34 -8.29 -18.53
N ALA A 171 13.06 -7.29 -19.02
CA ALA A 171 14.03 -7.46 -20.11
C ALA A 171 15.11 -8.50 -19.76
N GLY A 172 15.66 -8.44 -18.55
CA GLY A 172 16.67 -9.40 -18.08
C GLY A 172 16.14 -10.83 -17.99
N SER A 173 14.89 -11.01 -17.56
CA SER A 173 14.23 -12.31 -17.46
C SER A 173 13.96 -12.92 -18.84
N ILE A 174 13.58 -12.09 -19.82
CA ILE A 174 13.41 -12.52 -21.21
C ILE A 174 14.73 -12.99 -21.80
N GLN A 175 15.80 -12.20 -21.66
CA GLN A 175 17.13 -12.57 -22.17
C GLN A 175 17.70 -13.83 -21.52
N SER A 176 17.40 -14.05 -20.24
CA SER A 176 17.88 -15.21 -19.48
C SER A 176 17.14 -16.51 -19.84
N ASN A 177 15.96 -16.43 -20.46
CA ASN A 177 15.10 -17.58 -20.75
C ASN A 177 14.68 -17.63 -22.25
N PRO A 178 15.63 -17.75 -23.19
CA PRO A 178 15.36 -17.64 -24.63
C PRO A 178 14.53 -18.79 -25.21
N THR A 179 14.45 -19.93 -24.51
CA THR A 179 13.61 -21.06 -24.92
C THR A 179 12.13 -20.85 -24.58
N GLU A 180 11.84 -20.04 -23.58
CA GLU A 180 10.48 -19.74 -23.14
C GLU A 180 9.96 -18.49 -23.87
N TYR A 181 10.70 -17.39 -23.79
CA TYR A 181 10.35 -16.12 -24.40
C TYR A 181 10.82 -16.05 -25.85
N THR A 182 10.19 -16.89 -26.68
CA THR A 182 10.44 -16.93 -28.13
C THR A 182 9.67 -15.82 -28.86
N ALA A 183 10.04 -15.56 -30.11
CA ALA A 183 9.33 -14.58 -30.94
C ALA A 183 7.84 -14.89 -31.14
N ALA A 184 7.45 -16.17 -31.04
CA ALA A 184 6.05 -16.57 -31.09
C ALA A 184 5.26 -16.18 -29.83
N ILE A 185 5.90 -16.21 -28.66
CA ILE A 185 5.30 -15.81 -27.38
C ILE A 185 5.27 -14.29 -27.25
N LEU A 186 6.37 -13.63 -27.62
CA LEU A 186 6.54 -12.18 -27.49
C LEU A 186 5.85 -11.38 -28.61
N GLY A 187 5.48 -12.03 -29.71
CA GLY A 187 4.95 -11.37 -30.92
C GLY A 187 5.99 -10.57 -31.71
N LYS A 188 7.26 -10.57 -31.28
CA LYS A 188 8.40 -9.91 -31.94
C LYS A 188 9.72 -10.53 -31.48
N ASN A 189 10.83 -10.17 -32.12
CA ASN A 189 12.14 -10.71 -31.77
C ASN A 189 12.47 -10.41 -30.28
N PRO A 190 13.07 -11.34 -29.51
CA PRO A 190 13.38 -11.11 -28.10
C PRO A 190 14.21 -9.86 -27.82
N ASP A 191 15.24 -9.58 -28.62
CA ASP A 191 16.08 -8.39 -28.44
C ASP A 191 15.28 -7.10 -28.68
N GLU A 192 14.42 -7.12 -29.70
CA GLU A 192 13.53 -6.01 -30.02
C GLU A 192 12.47 -5.79 -28.93
N TYR A 193 11.91 -6.87 -28.38
CA TYR A 193 10.97 -6.81 -27.26
C TYR A 193 11.65 -6.22 -26.02
N CYS A 194 12.88 -6.65 -25.71
CA CYS A 194 13.64 -6.14 -24.57
C CYS A 194 13.94 -4.65 -24.69
N GLN A 195 14.24 -4.16 -25.90
CA GLN A 195 14.40 -2.72 -26.14
C GLN A 195 13.07 -1.98 -26.03
N TRP A 196 12.00 -2.56 -26.58
CA TRP A 196 10.66 -1.97 -26.55
C TRP A 196 10.15 -1.81 -25.12
N ILE A 197 10.22 -2.86 -24.29
CA ILE A 197 9.64 -2.83 -22.93
C ILE A 197 10.40 -1.92 -21.96
N GLN A 198 11.64 -1.56 -22.28
CA GLN A 198 12.42 -0.59 -21.50
C GLN A 198 11.95 0.87 -21.73
N ASN A 199 11.22 1.15 -22.82
CA ASN A 199 10.66 2.49 -23.04
C ASN A 199 9.48 2.75 -22.09
N GLU A 200 9.42 3.95 -21.51
CA GLU A 200 8.36 4.36 -20.58
C GLU A 200 6.95 4.40 -21.21
N ASP A 201 6.89 4.62 -22.52
CA ASP A 201 5.64 4.63 -23.30
C ASP A 201 5.09 3.24 -23.64
N SER A 202 5.87 2.18 -23.40
CA SER A 202 5.46 0.82 -23.74
C SER A 202 4.59 0.23 -22.63
N TRP A 203 3.39 -0.22 -23.00
CA TRP A 203 2.45 -0.84 -22.06
C TRP A 203 2.90 -2.25 -21.70
N GLY A 204 2.86 -2.57 -20.41
CA GLY A 204 3.00 -3.95 -19.95
C GLY A 204 1.68 -4.73 -20.10
N GLY A 205 1.77 -6.05 -20.04
CA GLY A 205 0.60 -6.93 -20.03
C GLY A 205 0.88 -8.27 -19.34
N ALA A 206 0.25 -9.34 -19.84
CA ALA A 206 0.30 -10.65 -19.21
C ALA A 206 1.73 -11.25 -19.13
N ILE A 207 2.60 -10.95 -20.11
CA ILE A 207 4.00 -11.39 -20.10
C ILE A 207 4.74 -10.76 -18.92
N GLU A 208 4.60 -9.45 -18.76
CA GLU A 208 5.21 -8.70 -17.65
C GLU A 208 4.67 -9.17 -16.31
N LEU A 209 3.36 -9.36 -16.16
CA LEU A 209 2.76 -9.88 -14.92
C LEU A 209 3.30 -11.27 -14.56
N LYS A 210 3.41 -12.18 -15.54
CA LYS A 210 4.01 -13.50 -15.32
C LYS A 210 5.44 -13.38 -14.81
N ILE A 211 6.29 -12.63 -15.51
CA ILE A 211 7.69 -12.48 -15.15
C ILE A 211 7.84 -11.87 -13.75
N LEU A 212 7.10 -10.81 -13.45
CA LEU A 212 7.17 -10.14 -12.16
C LEU A 212 6.64 -11.02 -11.02
N SER A 213 5.59 -11.80 -11.28
CA SER A 213 5.05 -12.77 -10.31
C SER A 213 6.08 -13.84 -9.92
N GLU A 214 6.83 -14.35 -10.90
CA GLU A 214 7.90 -15.32 -10.69
C GLU A 214 9.10 -14.69 -10.00
N TYR A 215 9.52 -13.49 -10.44
CA TYR A 215 10.69 -12.78 -9.90
C TYR A 215 10.52 -12.45 -8.41
N PHE A 216 9.34 -11.98 -8.00
CA PHE A 216 9.05 -11.65 -6.61
C PHE A 216 8.52 -12.83 -5.80
N ASN A 217 8.35 -14.00 -6.42
CA ASN A 217 7.74 -15.19 -5.81
C ASN A 217 6.41 -14.85 -5.11
N ILE A 218 5.54 -14.15 -5.83
CA ILE A 218 4.22 -13.70 -5.39
C ILE A 218 3.20 -14.09 -6.46
N GLU A 219 2.00 -14.46 -6.04
CA GLU A 219 0.88 -14.68 -6.94
C GLU A 219 0.29 -13.32 -7.32
N ILE A 220 0.18 -13.03 -8.61
CA ILE A 220 -0.49 -11.82 -9.08
C ILE A 220 -1.85 -12.21 -9.66
N CYS A 221 -2.91 -11.73 -9.02
CA CYS A 221 -4.27 -11.86 -9.54
C CYS A 221 -4.65 -10.60 -10.30
N SER A 222 -4.78 -10.71 -11.62
CA SER A 222 -5.34 -9.65 -12.46
C SER A 222 -6.84 -9.89 -12.66
N ILE A 223 -7.69 -8.94 -12.29
CA ILE A 223 -9.13 -9.03 -12.51
C ILE A 223 -9.52 -8.02 -13.58
N ASP A 224 -10.06 -8.52 -14.70
CA ASP A 224 -10.63 -7.68 -15.74
C ASP A 224 -12.03 -7.19 -15.30
N VAL A 225 -12.22 -5.88 -15.18
CA VAL A 225 -13.49 -5.27 -14.77
C VAL A 225 -14.59 -5.54 -15.80
N GLN A 226 -14.26 -5.57 -17.10
CA GLN A 226 -15.25 -5.75 -18.15
C GLN A 226 -15.86 -7.16 -18.09
N THR A 227 -15.04 -8.20 -18.00
CA THR A 227 -15.50 -9.60 -18.06
C THR A 227 -15.65 -10.26 -16.69
N LEU A 228 -15.12 -9.65 -15.63
CA LEU A 228 -14.97 -10.21 -14.28
C LEU A 228 -14.10 -11.47 -14.22
N ASN A 229 -13.36 -11.77 -15.29
CA ASN A 229 -12.42 -12.87 -15.31
C ASN A 229 -11.20 -12.56 -14.45
N THR A 230 -10.76 -13.55 -13.69
CA THR A 230 -9.53 -13.49 -12.91
C THR A 230 -8.44 -14.29 -13.61
N PHE A 231 -7.32 -13.65 -13.90
CA PHE A 231 -6.10 -14.27 -14.41
C PHE A 231 -5.09 -14.36 -13.28
N GLN A 232 -4.66 -15.57 -12.95
CA GLN A 232 -3.70 -15.83 -11.87
C GLN A 232 -2.33 -16.11 -12.49
N PHE A 233 -1.30 -15.44 -11.98
CA PHE A 233 0.08 -15.61 -12.38
C PHE A 233 0.89 -16.11 -11.20
N ASN A 234 1.76 -17.11 -11.43
CA ASN A 234 2.53 -17.81 -10.39
C ASN A 234 1.66 -18.42 -9.28
N GLU A 235 0.64 -19.19 -9.68
CA GLU A 235 -0.24 -19.93 -8.77
C GLU A 235 0.57 -20.83 -7.82
N GLY A 236 0.25 -20.78 -6.53
CA GLY A 236 0.92 -21.56 -5.48
C GLY A 236 2.05 -20.81 -4.75
N ALA A 237 2.35 -19.57 -5.12
CA ALA A 237 3.17 -18.68 -4.31
C ALA A 237 2.52 -18.43 -2.93
N PRO A 238 3.31 -18.16 -1.86
CA PRO A 238 2.78 -18.06 -0.49
C PRO A 238 1.96 -16.79 -0.25
N THR A 239 2.24 -15.73 -1.02
CA THR A 239 1.58 -14.44 -0.90
C THR A 239 0.97 -14.04 -2.23
N ARG A 240 -0.02 -13.14 -2.19
CA ARG A 240 -0.74 -12.65 -3.35
C ARG A 240 -0.90 -11.14 -3.32
N CYS A 241 -0.85 -10.50 -4.49
CA CYS A 241 -1.40 -9.16 -4.69
C CYS A 241 -2.47 -9.16 -5.78
N ILE A 242 -3.30 -8.12 -5.80
CA ILE A 242 -4.40 -8.01 -6.75
C ILE A 242 -4.27 -6.71 -7.53
N VAL A 243 -4.24 -6.86 -8.85
CA VAL A 243 -4.30 -5.76 -9.81
C VAL A 243 -5.64 -5.79 -10.53
N VAL A 244 -6.20 -4.62 -10.79
CA VAL A 244 -7.51 -4.45 -11.43
C VAL A 244 -7.27 -3.84 -12.80
N TYR A 245 -7.78 -4.49 -13.84
CA TYR A 245 -7.60 -4.08 -15.23
C TYR A 245 -8.90 -3.54 -15.81
N SER A 246 -8.87 -2.32 -16.32
CA SER A 246 -10.04 -1.65 -16.92
C SER A 246 -10.15 -1.82 -18.43
N GLY A 247 -9.27 -2.61 -19.08
CA GLY A 247 -9.18 -2.72 -20.54
C GLY A 247 -8.08 -1.83 -21.15
N ILE A 248 -7.66 -0.77 -20.47
CA ILE A 248 -6.53 0.10 -20.87
C ILE A 248 -5.63 0.52 -19.72
N HIS A 249 -6.05 0.31 -18.46
CA HIS A 249 -5.33 0.80 -17.29
C HIS A 249 -5.29 -0.26 -16.18
N TYR A 250 -4.23 -0.24 -15.37
CA TYR A 250 -4.03 -1.12 -14.22
C TYR A 250 -3.97 -0.32 -12.93
N ASP A 251 -4.83 -0.70 -11.99
CA ASP A 251 -4.88 -0.19 -10.63
C ASP A 251 -4.52 -1.30 -9.63
N VAL A 252 -4.22 -0.93 -8.38
CA VAL A 252 -3.92 -1.91 -7.32
C VAL A 252 -4.99 -1.91 -6.24
N LEU A 253 -5.42 -3.11 -5.82
CA LEU A 253 -6.30 -3.26 -4.68
C LEU A 253 -5.50 -3.15 -3.38
N ALA A 254 -5.99 -2.34 -2.45
CA ALA A 254 -5.38 -2.16 -1.14
C ALA A 254 -6.43 -2.35 -0.03
N LEU A 255 -6.01 -2.92 1.08
CA LEU A 255 -6.75 -2.92 2.33
C LEU A 255 -6.26 -1.75 3.18
N CYS A 256 -7.16 -0.79 3.42
CA CYS A 256 -6.91 0.35 4.28
C CYS A 256 -7.45 0.05 5.70
N PRO A 257 -6.64 0.15 6.76
CA PRO A 257 -7.14 0.04 8.13
C PRO A 257 -8.23 1.07 8.41
N SER A 258 -9.33 0.64 9.03
CA SER A 258 -10.45 1.52 9.35
C SER A 258 -11.09 1.15 10.69
N GLY A 259 -11.83 2.07 11.31
CA GLY A 259 -12.59 1.76 12.52
C GLY A 259 -13.87 0.96 12.22
N PRO A 260 -14.38 0.11 13.14
CA PRO A 260 -15.66 -0.56 12.96
C PRO A 260 -16.78 0.47 12.66
N PRO A 261 -17.69 0.22 11.70
CA PRO A 261 -17.93 -1.05 10.99
C PRO A 261 -17.11 -1.25 9.70
N HIS A 262 -15.96 -0.58 9.56
CA HIS A 262 -15.07 -0.67 8.40
C HIS A 262 -15.70 -0.22 7.07
N THR A 263 -16.65 0.70 7.15
CA THR A 263 -17.39 1.24 5.99
C THR A 263 -16.71 2.41 5.33
N ARG A 264 -15.65 2.96 5.95
CA ARG A 264 -14.90 4.06 5.39
C ARG A 264 -13.41 3.90 5.64
N ALA A 265 -12.62 3.93 4.58
CA ALA A 265 -11.16 3.96 4.65
C ALA A 265 -10.68 5.27 5.29
N ASP A 266 -9.64 5.18 6.13
CA ASP A 266 -8.90 6.36 6.54
C ASP A 266 -7.88 6.70 5.44
N LEU A 267 -8.23 7.64 4.57
CA LEU A 267 -7.38 8.07 3.45
C LEU A 267 -6.01 8.60 3.89
N PHE A 268 -5.81 8.89 5.18
CA PHE A 268 -4.54 9.33 5.75
C PHE A 268 -3.81 8.23 6.54
N ALA A 269 -4.36 7.00 6.60
CA ALA A 269 -3.69 5.88 7.25
C ALA A 269 -2.40 5.54 6.47
N PRO A 270 -1.22 5.64 7.10
CA PRO A 270 0.04 5.60 6.37
C PRO A 270 0.46 4.17 5.92
N ASN A 271 -0.39 3.15 6.03
CA ASN A 271 -0.01 1.75 5.80
C ASN A 271 -1.18 0.92 5.22
N ASP A 272 -1.44 1.09 3.92
CA ASP A 272 -2.25 0.12 3.20
C ASP A 272 -1.56 -1.24 3.14
N THR A 273 -2.34 -2.31 3.31
CA THR A 273 -1.88 -3.67 3.01
C THR A 273 -2.25 -4.01 1.56
N LYS A 274 -1.24 -4.36 0.75
CA LYS A 274 -1.40 -4.72 -0.68
C LYS A 274 -0.93 -6.14 -0.99
N ILE A 275 -0.22 -6.76 -0.05
CA ILE A 275 0.22 -8.15 -0.09
C ILE A 275 -0.59 -8.92 0.95
N PHE A 276 -1.17 -10.02 0.52
CA PHE A 276 -2.03 -10.87 1.32
C PHE A 276 -1.50 -12.31 1.34
N ASP A 277 -1.98 -13.12 2.26
CA ASP A 277 -1.74 -14.56 2.23
C ASP A 277 -2.52 -15.16 1.03
N ALA A 278 -1.85 -15.95 0.19
CA ALA A 278 -2.49 -16.57 -0.97
C ALA A 278 -3.54 -17.63 -0.58
N ALA A 279 -3.44 -18.18 0.64
CA ALA A 279 -4.40 -19.12 1.19
C ALA A 279 -5.70 -18.44 1.68
N ASP A 280 -5.73 -17.11 1.79
CA ASP A 280 -6.91 -16.37 2.20
C ASP A 280 -7.91 -16.21 1.02
N PRO A 281 -9.08 -16.88 1.05
CA PRO A 281 -10.06 -16.78 -0.01
C PRO A 281 -10.82 -15.44 0.02
N VAL A 282 -10.92 -14.79 1.18
CA VAL A 282 -11.76 -13.60 1.39
C VAL A 282 -11.24 -12.41 0.60
N VAL A 283 -9.92 -12.30 0.46
CA VAL A 283 -9.28 -11.22 -0.33
C VAL A 283 -9.75 -11.27 -1.79
N LEU A 284 -9.80 -12.48 -2.38
CA LEU A 284 -10.25 -12.64 -3.77
C LEU A 284 -11.76 -12.43 -3.91
N GLU A 285 -12.54 -12.85 -2.93
CA GLU A 285 -13.99 -12.58 -2.89
C GLU A 285 -14.28 -11.07 -2.84
N LYS A 286 -13.57 -10.34 -1.98
CA LYS A 286 -13.69 -8.89 -1.83
C LYS A 286 -13.20 -8.13 -3.05
N ALA A 287 -12.16 -8.62 -3.70
CA ALA A 287 -11.70 -8.07 -4.98
C ALA A 287 -12.73 -8.24 -6.11
N LYS A 288 -13.41 -9.39 -6.16
CA LYS A 288 -14.51 -9.61 -7.11
C LYS A 288 -15.72 -8.73 -6.80
N GLU A 289 -16.04 -8.55 -5.52
CA GLU A 289 -17.08 -7.61 -5.07
C GLU A 289 -16.76 -6.17 -5.52
N MET A 290 -15.50 -5.73 -5.34
CA MET A 290 -15.01 -4.45 -5.85
C MET A 290 -15.20 -4.34 -7.37
N CYS A 291 -14.76 -5.35 -8.13
CA CYS A 291 -14.85 -5.34 -9.59
C CYS A 291 -16.30 -5.38 -10.09
N LEU A 292 -17.22 -6.04 -9.39
CA LEU A 292 -18.65 -6.00 -9.67
C LEU A 292 -19.21 -4.58 -9.54
N VAL A 293 -18.83 -3.85 -8.49
CA VAL A 293 -19.24 -2.45 -8.32
C VAL A 293 -18.63 -1.57 -9.42
N LEU A 294 -17.34 -1.73 -9.72
CA LEU A 294 -16.66 -1.02 -10.81
C LEU A 294 -17.32 -1.27 -12.17
N GLN A 295 -17.66 -2.53 -12.47
CA GLN A 295 -18.36 -2.92 -13.70
C GLN A 295 -19.73 -2.25 -13.78
N SER A 296 -20.49 -2.23 -12.67
CA SER A 296 -21.81 -1.56 -12.63
C SER A 296 -21.73 -0.05 -12.83
N LYS A 297 -20.58 0.56 -12.50
CA LYS A 297 -20.25 1.96 -12.77
C LYS A 297 -19.65 2.19 -14.17
N HIS A 298 -19.54 1.15 -15.00
CA HIS A 298 -18.84 1.18 -16.29
C HIS A 298 -17.39 1.68 -16.21
N TYR A 299 -16.67 1.33 -15.13
CA TYR A 299 -15.23 1.60 -14.97
C TYR A 299 -14.38 0.64 -15.82
N TYR A 300 -14.62 0.60 -17.13
CA TYR A 300 -13.85 -0.17 -18.10
C TYR A 300 -13.99 0.44 -19.49
N THR A 301 -13.01 0.16 -20.35
CA THR A 301 -12.99 0.56 -21.76
C THR A 301 -12.99 -0.69 -22.62
N ASP A 302 -14.03 -0.86 -23.43
CA ASP A 302 -14.17 -2.01 -24.33
C ASP A 302 -13.31 -1.85 -25.59
N THR A 303 -12.05 -2.27 -25.52
CA THR A 303 -11.12 -2.24 -26.66
C THR A 303 -11.41 -3.30 -27.73
N ALA A 304 -12.28 -4.27 -27.46
CA ALA A 304 -12.65 -5.29 -28.44
C ALA A 304 -13.88 -4.89 -29.27
N GLY A 305 -14.84 -4.21 -28.65
CA GLY A 305 -16.13 -3.85 -29.25
C GLY A 305 -16.22 -2.43 -29.82
N PHE A 306 -15.32 -1.51 -29.44
CA PHE A 306 -15.42 -0.11 -29.90
C PHE A 306 -15.27 0.02 -31.41
N GLN A 307 -16.06 0.89 -32.03
CA GLN A 307 -15.91 1.19 -33.44
C GLN A 307 -14.86 2.29 -33.62
N VAL A 308 -13.86 2.01 -34.43
CA VAL A 308 -12.75 2.91 -34.76
C VAL A 308 -12.82 3.30 -36.21
N ARG A 309 -12.74 4.60 -36.47
CA ARG A 309 -12.68 5.15 -37.82
C ARG A 309 -11.26 5.57 -38.14
N CYS A 310 -10.72 5.11 -39.26
CA CYS A 310 -9.48 5.65 -39.78
C CYS A 310 -9.72 7.07 -40.32
N ASN A 311 -9.01 8.07 -39.81
CA ASN A 311 -9.15 9.46 -40.25
C ASN A 311 -8.53 9.70 -41.63
N THR A 312 -7.59 8.86 -42.06
CA THR A 312 -6.94 8.94 -43.39
C THR A 312 -7.86 8.46 -44.52
N CYS A 313 -8.51 7.31 -44.37
CA CYS A 313 -9.33 6.71 -45.44
C CYS A 313 -10.84 6.69 -45.15
N GLY A 314 -11.26 7.03 -43.94
CA GLY A 314 -12.66 7.04 -43.53
C GLY A 314 -13.27 5.65 -43.29
N GLY A 315 -12.49 4.57 -43.36
CA GLY A 315 -12.96 3.21 -43.07
C GLY A 315 -13.28 3.03 -41.59
N THR A 316 -14.34 2.27 -41.28
CA THR A 316 -14.73 1.90 -39.92
C THR A 316 -14.35 0.46 -39.64
N PHE A 317 -13.76 0.21 -38.47
CA PHE A 317 -13.26 -1.08 -38.02
C PHE A 317 -13.76 -1.35 -36.60
N THR A 318 -13.87 -2.63 -36.24
CA THR A 318 -14.32 -3.04 -34.91
C THR A 318 -13.11 -3.46 -34.07
N GLY A 319 -12.97 -2.80 -32.92
CA GLY A 319 -11.94 -3.04 -31.93
C GLY A 319 -10.52 -2.70 -32.39
N GLU A 320 -9.60 -2.85 -31.45
CA GLU A 320 -8.16 -2.66 -31.69
C GLU A 320 -7.64 -3.62 -32.77
N LYS A 321 -8.09 -4.88 -32.77
CA LYS A 321 -7.67 -5.87 -33.78
C LYS A 321 -8.06 -5.48 -35.20
N GLY A 322 -9.24 -4.89 -35.38
CA GLY A 322 -9.69 -4.38 -36.68
C GLY A 322 -8.82 -3.22 -37.16
N ALA A 323 -8.54 -2.26 -36.27
CA ALA A 323 -7.66 -1.12 -36.55
C ALA A 323 -6.22 -1.57 -36.84
N ALA A 324 -5.64 -2.45 -36.02
CA ALA A 324 -4.28 -2.95 -36.19
C ALA A 324 -4.09 -3.68 -37.53
N LYS A 325 -5.08 -4.49 -37.93
CA LYS A 325 -5.07 -5.16 -39.24
C LYS A 325 -5.09 -4.15 -40.39
N HIS A 326 -5.96 -3.14 -40.32
CA HIS A 326 -6.02 -2.07 -41.33
C HIS A 326 -4.71 -1.28 -41.39
N ALA A 327 -4.12 -0.94 -40.24
CA ALA A 327 -2.84 -0.25 -40.17
C ALA A 327 -1.71 -1.06 -40.80
N ALA A 328 -1.68 -2.38 -40.56
CA ALA A 328 -0.69 -3.27 -41.17
C ALA A 328 -0.84 -3.41 -42.70
N GLU A 329 -2.07 -3.42 -43.21
CA GLU A 329 -2.35 -3.56 -44.64
C GLU A 329 -2.17 -2.25 -45.42
N THR A 330 -2.45 -1.10 -44.80
CA THR A 330 -2.52 0.20 -45.50
C THR A 330 -1.45 1.21 -45.06
N GLY A 331 -0.80 0.98 -43.92
CA GLY A 331 0.11 1.95 -43.30
C GLY A 331 -0.59 3.14 -42.66
N HIS A 332 -1.92 3.09 -42.47
CA HIS A 332 -2.68 4.16 -41.81
C HIS A 332 -2.74 3.92 -40.30
N TYR A 333 -2.17 4.84 -39.52
CA TYR A 333 -2.13 4.77 -38.05
C TYR A 333 -3.02 5.81 -37.34
N ASP A 334 -3.65 6.70 -38.09
CA ASP A 334 -4.52 7.73 -37.54
C ASP A 334 -5.97 7.21 -37.44
N PHE A 335 -6.35 6.85 -36.22
CA PHE A 335 -7.70 6.38 -35.87
C PHE A 335 -8.37 7.31 -34.87
N GLY A 336 -9.66 7.54 -35.06
CA GLY A 336 -10.56 8.21 -34.12
C GLY A 336 -11.76 7.35 -33.79
N GLU A 337 -12.56 7.79 -32.82
CA GLU A 337 -13.80 7.12 -32.44
C GLU A 337 -14.82 7.24 -33.58
N ALA A 338 -15.41 6.12 -33.99
CA ALA A 338 -16.49 6.12 -34.96
C ALA A 338 -17.81 6.41 -34.22
N ALA A 339 -18.38 7.59 -34.47
CA ALA A 339 -19.71 7.98 -33.97
C ALA A 339 -20.82 7.04 -34.45
#